data_AF-A0A2I0VGL1-F1
#
_entry.id   AF-A0A2I0VGL1-F1
#
_cell.length_a   1.000
_cell.length_b   1.000
_cell.length_c   1.000
_cell.angle_alpha   90.00
_cell.angle_beta   90.00
_cell.angle_gamma   90.00
#
_symmetry.space_group_name_H-M   'P 1'
#
loop_
_entity.id
_entity.type
_entity.pdbx_description
1 polymer ?
#
loop_
_entity_poly.entity_id
_entity_poly.type
_entity_poly.pdbx_seq_one_letter_code
_entity_poly.pdbx_strand_id
1 'polypeptide(L)'
;MLYYKDDVAEVYYRTCNAPRFQPNSVKQHHQKKDVSYSRLFYLPIIPRLQRLYTSMSSAGHMRLHKEKIEKSGVLSHPSDSEA
;
A
#
# COMPACT_ATOMS: atom_id res chain seq x y z
N MET A 1 0.84 2.61 8.80
CA MET A 1 0.71 4.01 8.34
C MET A 1 0.99 4.19 6.85
N LEU A 2 2.21 3.93 6.32
CA LEU A 2 2.69 4.34 4.96
C LEU A 2 2.98 5.85 4.86
N TYR A 3 3.84 6.32 3.93
CA TYR A 3 4.20 7.76 3.78
C TYR A 3 3.32 8.39 2.69
N TYR A 4 2.39 9.27 3.08
CA TYR A 4 1.56 10.04 2.16
C TYR A 4 1.88 11.53 2.27
N LYS A 5 1.54 12.31 1.23
CA LYS A 5 2.00 13.70 1.06
C LYS A 5 1.64 14.61 2.24
N ASP A 6 0.43 14.44 2.78
CA ASP A 6 -0.10 15.28 3.85
C ASP A 6 0.61 15.05 5.19
N ASP A 7 1.26 13.89 5.34
CA ASP A 7 2.00 13.53 6.54
C ASP A 7 3.46 14.04 6.50
N VAL A 8 3.84 14.95 5.60
CA VAL A 8 5.22 15.48 5.45
C VAL A 8 5.76 16.07 6.75
N ALA A 9 4.93 16.81 7.50
CA ALA A 9 5.34 17.51 8.72
C ALA A 9 5.45 16.60 9.96
N GLU A 10 5.07 15.32 9.86
CA GLU A 10 5.04 14.43 11.03
C GLU A 10 6.42 13.88 11.40
N VAL A 11 6.74 13.99 12.68
CA VAL A 11 7.96 13.47 13.33
C VAL A 11 7.73 12.11 14.01
N TYR A 12 6.46 11.73 14.25
CA TYR A 12 6.04 10.49 14.88
C TYR A 12 4.95 9.78 14.06
N TYR A 13 4.80 8.46 14.24
CA TYR A 13 3.73 7.68 13.59
C TYR A 13 2.42 7.72 14.39
N ARG A 14 1.30 8.19 13.81
CA ARG A 14 -0.02 8.26 14.49
C ARG A 14 -0.49 6.96 15.15
N THR A 15 -0.12 5.80 14.60
CA THR A 15 -0.64 4.49 15.03
C THR A 15 0.10 3.88 16.23
N CYS A 16 1.33 4.30 16.49
CA CYS A 16 2.20 3.67 17.51
C CYS A 16 3.11 4.66 18.25
N ASN A 17 3.03 5.95 17.94
CA ASN A 17 3.84 7.05 18.50
C ASN A 17 5.37 6.82 18.47
N ALA A 18 5.84 5.87 17.66
CA ALA A 18 7.27 5.67 17.44
C ALA A 18 7.88 6.85 16.64
N PRO A 19 9.17 7.19 16.86
CA PRO A 19 9.86 8.22 16.09
C PRO A 19 9.99 7.80 14.62
N ARG A 20 9.85 8.77 13.73
CA ARG A 20 9.80 8.54 12.27
C ARG A 20 11.17 8.67 11.59
N PHE A 21 12.10 9.32 12.27
CA PHE A 21 13.48 9.51 11.85
C PHE A 21 14.42 8.88 12.87
N GLN A 22 15.49 8.27 12.39
CA GLN A 22 16.59 7.77 13.20
C GLN A 22 17.52 8.94 13.55
N PRO A 23 17.81 9.17 14.84
CA PRO A 23 18.67 10.28 15.27
C PRO A 23 20.08 10.12 14.71
N ASN A 24 20.59 11.16 14.06
CA ASN A 24 21.93 11.16 13.47
C ASN A 24 22.99 11.38 14.57
N SER A 25 23.42 10.31 15.25
CA SER A 25 24.35 10.34 16.38
C SER A 25 25.79 10.76 16.06
N VAL A 26 26.08 11.14 14.81
CA VAL A 26 27.42 11.51 14.34
C VAL A 26 27.79 12.90 14.86
N LYS A 27 28.52 12.93 16.00
CA LYS A 27 29.12 14.15 16.59
C LYS A 27 30.06 14.83 15.58
N GLN A 28 29.54 15.80 14.85
CA GLN A 28 30.27 16.64 13.90
C GLN A 28 29.86 18.10 14.13
N HIS A 29 30.71 19.03 13.69
CA HIS A 29 30.61 20.47 13.97
C HIS A 29 29.32 21.14 13.44
N HIS A 30 28.49 20.43 12.68
CA HIS A 30 27.25 20.92 12.09
C HIS A 30 26.11 19.94 12.39
N GLN A 31 24.98 20.48 12.85
CA GLN A 31 23.72 19.76 13.05
C GLN A 31 23.28 19.07 11.74
N LYS A 32 23.44 17.75 11.64
CA LYS A 32 22.92 16.98 10.51
C LYS A 32 21.45 16.65 10.75
N LYS A 33 20.62 16.81 9.72
CA LYS A 33 19.21 16.37 9.74
C LYS A 33 19.14 14.85 9.99
N ASP A 34 18.17 14.40 10.76
CA ASP A 34 17.93 12.98 11.02
C ASP A 34 17.55 12.22 9.74
N VAL A 35 17.89 10.92 9.70
CA VAL A 35 17.62 10.07 8.53
C VAL A 35 16.26 9.40 8.70
N SER A 36 15.40 9.43 7.69
CA SER A 36 14.16 8.65 7.72
C SER A 36 14.47 7.15 7.79
N TYR A 37 13.80 6.40 8.66
CA TYR A 37 13.87 4.93 8.62
C TYR A 37 13.52 4.41 7.21
N SER A 38 14.17 3.31 6.80
CA SER A 38 13.87 2.64 5.53
C SER A 38 12.39 2.24 5.48
N ARG A 39 11.68 2.70 4.45
CA ARG A 39 10.22 2.61 4.39
C ARG A 39 9.77 2.19 3.00
N LEU A 40 8.77 1.31 2.95
CA LEU A 40 8.08 0.96 1.72
C LEU A 40 7.32 2.20 1.21
N PHE A 41 7.72 2.70 0.04
CA PHE A 41 6.99 3.75 -0.67
C PHE A 41 5.67 3.18 -1.19
N TYR A 42 4.55 3.76 -0.76
CA TYR A 42 3.25 3.35 -1.29
C TYR A 42 2.99 4.07 -2.61
N LEU A 43 3.11 3.35 -3.73
CA LEU A 43 2.62 3.87 -5.00
C LEU A 43 1.08 4.01 -4.93
N PRO A 44 0.49 5.13 -5.38
CA PRO A 44 -0.97 5.29 -5.38
C PRO A 44 -1.65 4.13 -6.10
N ILE A 45 -2.36 3.28 -5.35
CA ILE A 45 -2.96 2.06 -5.91
C ILE A 45 -4.17 2.39 -6.79
N ILE A 46 -4.93 3.42 -6.44
CA ILE A 46 -6.16 3.86 -7.14
C ILE A 46 -5.93 4.07 -8.65
N PRO A 47 -4.97 4.89 -9.13
CA PRO A 47 -4.74 5.05 -10.57
C PRO A 47 -4.19 3.79 -11.26
N ARG A 48 -3.56 2.86 -10.51
CA ARG A 48 -3.14 1.55 -11.08
C ARG A 48 -4.35 0.63 -11.26
N LEU A 49 -5.26 0.60 -10.28
CA LEU A 49 -6.52 -0.12 -10.36
C LEU A 49 -7.40 0.45 -11.48
N GLN A 50 -7.54 1.77 -11.59
CA GLN A 50 -8.29 2.41 -12.69
C GLN A 50 -7.79 1.93 -14.06
N ARG A 51 -6.47 1.96 -14.29
CA ARG A 51 -5.86 1.41 -15.53
C ARG A 51 -6.18 -0.07 -15.75
N LEU A 52 -6.10 -0.89 -14.70
CA LEU A 52 -6.39 -2.33 -14.77
C LEU A 52 -7.88 -2.62 -15.07
N TYR A 53 -8.79 -1.81 -14.53
CA TYR A 53 -10.23 -1.84 -14.85
C TYR A 53 -10.58 -1.25 -16.22
N THR A 54 -9.68 -0.47 -16.84
CA THR A 54 -9.89 0.11 -18.19
C THR A 54 -9.66 -0.92 -19.29
N SER A 55 -8.77 -1.90 -19.07
CA SER A 55 -8.50 -2.96 -20.05
C SER A 55 -9.60 -4.02 -20.03
N MET A 56 -10.24 -4.25 -21.18
CA MET A 56 -11.33 -5.23 -21.31
C MET A 56 -10.91 -6.65 -20.94
N SER A 57 -9.66 -7.04 -21.19
CA SER A 57 -9.15 -8.39 -20.88
C SER A 57 -9.03 -8.67 -19.39
N SER A 58 -8.73 -7.65 -18.57
CA SER A 58 -8.62 -7.77 -17.11
C SER A 58 -9.89 -7.37 -16.37
N ALA A 59 -10.71 -6.48 -16.93
CA ALA A 59 -11.92 -5.97 -16.28
C ALA A 59 -12.92 -7.06 -15.90
N GLY A 60 -13.12 -8.09 -16.75
CA GLY A 60 -14.01 -9.21 -16.46
C GLY A 60 -13.54 -10.02 -15.24
N HIS A 61 -12.26 -10.44 -15.23
CA HIS A 61 -11.67 -11.13 -14.08
C HIS A 61 -11.72 -10.28 -12.80
N MET A 62 -11.49 -8.97 -12.91
CA MET A 62 -11.56 -8.08 -11.76
C MET A 62 -12.98 -7.94 -11.18
N ARG A 63 -14.04 -8.06 -11.97
CA ARG A 63 -15.44 -7.93 -11.49
C ARG A 63 -16.02 -9.24 -10.93
N LEU A 64 -15.35 -10.37 -11.16
CA LEU A 64 -15.82 -11.70 -10.76
C LEU A 64 -16.24 -11.78 -9.27
N HIS A 65 -15.50 -11.12 -8.37
CA HIS A 65 -15.78 -11.06 -6.93
C HIS A 65 -17.16 -10.45 -6.59
N LYS A 66 -17.73 -9.65 -7.48
CA LYS A 66 -19.05 -9.02 -7.35
C LYS A 66 -20.10 -9.67 -8.25
N GLU A 67 -19.70 -10.08 -9.45
CA GLU A 67 -20.60 -10.60 -10.49
C GLU A 67 -20.92 -12.10 -10.33
N LYS A 68 -20.26 -12.81 -9.38
CA LYS A 68 -20.58 -14.19 -8.94
C LYS A 68 -21.02 -15.12 -10.08
N ILE A 69 -20.12 -15.29 -11.06
CA ILE A 69 -20.34 -16.16 -12.21
C ILE A 69 -20.10 -17.62 -11.80
N GLU A 70 -21.02 -18.18 -11.02
CA GLU A 70 -20.97 -19.58 -10.59
C GLU A 70 -21.18 -20.50 -11.79
N LYS A 71 -20.10 -21.16 -12.25
CA LYS A 71 -20.19 -22.27 -13.21
C LYS A 71 -20.49 -23.54 -12.42
N SER A 72 -21.69 -24.07 -12.57
CA SER A 72 -22.18 -25.22 -11.80
C SER A 72 -21.18 -26.38 -11.78
N GLY A 73 -20.64 -26.70 -10.61
CA GLY A 73 -19.74 -27.85 -10.39
C GLY A 73 -18.26 -27.63 -10.68
N VAL A 74 -17.79 -26.41 -11.00
CA VAL A 74 -16.35 -26.13 -11.19
C VAL A 74 -15.92 -24.93 -10.34
N LEU A 75 -14.87 -25.11 -9.55
CA LEU A 75 -14.33 -24.08 -8.65
C LEU A 75 -13.71 -22.94 -9.46
N SER A 76 -14.45 -21.84 -9.59
CA SER A 76 -14.15 -20.71 -10.47
C SER A 76 -13.10 -19.74 -9.92
N HIS A 77 -13.05 -19.57 -8.60
CA HIS A 77 -12.16 -18.62 -7.93
C HIS A 77 -11.55 -19.25 -6.67
N PRO A 78 -10.29 -18.94 -6.29
CA PRO A 78 -9.68 -19.39 -5.03
C PRO A 78 -10.33 -18.85 -3.74
N SER A 79 -11.44 -18.11 -3.84
CA SER A 79 -12.28 -17.73 -2.69
C SER A 79 -13.56 -18.56 -2.59
N ASP A 80 -13.82 -19.44 -3.57
CA ASP A 80 -14.94 -20.37 -3.59
C ASP A 80 -14.56 -21.72 -2.93
N SER A 81 -13.27 -21.93 -2.60
CA SER A 81 -12.78 -23.08 -1.84
C SER A 81 -12.98 -22.89 -0.34
N GLU A 82 -13.15 -24.00 0.39
CA GLU A 82 -13.04 -24.01 1.84
C GLU A 82 -11.66 -23.48 2.30
N ALA A 83 -11.65 -22.93 3.53
CA ALA A 83 -10.52 -22.26 4.17
C ALA A 83 -9.90 -23.11 5.28
#